data_AF-A0AAD9RU68-F1
#
_entry.id   AF-A0AAD9RU68-F1
#
_cell.length_a   1.000
_cell.length_b   1.000
_cell.length_c   1.000
_cell.angle_alpha   90.00
_cell.angle_beta   90.00
_cell.angle_gamma   90.00
#
_symmetry.space_group_name_H-M   'P 1'
#
loop_
_entity.id
_entity.type
_entity.pdbx_description
1 polymer ?
#
loop_
_entity_poly.entity_id
_entity_poly.type
_entity_poly.pdbx_seq_one_letter_code
_entity_poly.pdbx_strand_id
1 'polypeptide(L)'
;MSDSEQRQLHVPYREYHSQNNTHPPALIETDALVDLSVTSNSCVSRNLPTEQLPDIEFVPNISSDQTITIDSTGIDRESQPLLGRLELDVTFNRFPDDPQFSELVWQAECAIDNGIYPERIYQGSSGSYFVKNPAGKVIGVFKPKDEEPYGRLNPKWTKWMHKLCCPCCFGRSCLIPNQGYLSEAGASLVDRKLGLGIVPNTRVVKLVSKTFNYPRLDRQKARMKQAIMDQFPTVGSHFNRIGLPPKIGSFQVFVDGYKDADYWLRRWESEPLSPRLSREFQFQFERLVILDYIIRNTDRGNDNWLIKYDNSVEKNGLERGEVKIAAIDNGLAFPFKHPDSWRAYPYHWAWLSQAKQPFSELTRELVLPQLSDQNFVQDLCDDLYQLFKQDKGFDRHLFDRQMSVMRGQILNLQQALKDAKSPVQLVQMPAVIVEKAKGNGAPRLFSFSDTFTQRFQNKSPFFSWC
;
A
#
# COMPACT_ATOMS: atom_id res chain seq x y z
N MET A 1 42.84 -14.57 -37.81
CA MET A 1 43.15 -16.01 -37.95
C MET A 1 43.59 -16.51 -36.59
N SER A 2 43.15 -17.70 -36.14
CA SER A 2 43.48 -18.38 -34.86
C SER A 2 43.34 -17.52 -33.59
N ASP A 3 42.41 -17.74 -32.66
CA ASP A 3 41.91 -18.99 -32.04
C ASP A 3 43.01 -19.91 -31.47
N SER A 4 43.19 -19.89 -30.15
CA SER A 4 43.09 -21.07 -29.24
C SER A 4 43.63 -20.77 -27.81
N GLU A 5 43.48 -21.74 -26.90
CA GLU A 5 43.87 -21.73 -25.47
C GLU A 5 43.01 -20.92 -24.47
N GLN A 6 41.78 -21.38 -24.25
CA GLN A 6 41.17 -21.36 -22.90
C GLN A 6 41.14 -22.78 -22.34
N ARG A 7 41.85 -23.03 -21.22
CA ARG A 7 41.90 -24.35 -20.57
C ARG A 7 40.74 -24.49 -19.57
N GLN A 8 39.82 -25.41 -19.84
CA GLN A 8 38.75 -25.76 -18.91
C GLN A 8 39.27 -26.68 -17.80
N LEU A 9 38.95 -26.37 -16.55
CA LEU A 9 39.21 -27.26 -15.42
C LEU A 9 38.05 -28.27 -15.29
N HIS A 10 38.36 -29.55 -15.48
CA HIS A 10 37.40 -30.64 -15.39
C HIS A 10 37.39 -31.21 -13.96
N VAL A 11 36.22 -31.18 -13.30
CA VAL A 11 36.02 -31.75 -11.95
C VAL A 11 35.02 -32.90 -12.07
N PRO A 12 35.37 -34.13 -11.65
CA PRO A 12 34.54 -35.31 -11.91
C PRO A 12 33.27 -35.32 -11.06
N TYR A 13 32.14 -35.60 -11.71
CA TYR A 13 30.86 -35.84 -11.05
C TYR A 13 30.88 -37.20 -10.32
N ARG A 14 30.33 -37.27 -9.11
CA ARG A 14 30.36 -38.48 -8.27
C ARG A 14 28.93 -38.97 -8.01
N GLU A 15 28.53 -40.00 -8.75
CA GLU A 15 27.20 -40.59 -8.63
C GLU A 15 27.00 -41.24 -7.25
N TYR A 16 25.86 -40.94 -6.62
CA TYR A 16 25.39 -41.62 -5.42
C TYR A 16 24.06 -42.31 -5.71
N HIS A 17 24.09 -43.64 -5.78
CA HIS A 17 22.86 -44.44 -5.78
C HIS A 17 22.28 -44.50 -4.35
N SER A 18 21.04 -44.03 -4.18
CA SER A 18 20.19 -44.39 -3.02
C SER A 18 18.96 -45.15 -3.52
N GLN A 19 18.64 -46.27 -2.89
CA GLN A 19 17.63 -47.21 -3.38
C GLN A 19 16.21 -46.72 -3.10
N ASN A 20 15.34 -46.77 -4.11
CA ASN A 20 13.90 -46.62 -3.91
C ASN A 20 13.35 -47.86 -3.19
N ASN A 21 12.68 -47.66 -2.06
CA ASN A 21 11.96 -48.72 -1.36
C ASN A 21 10.50 -48.30 -1.18
N THR A 22 9.61 -48.88 -1.97
CA THR A 22 8.17 -48.59 -1.96
C THR A 22 7.44 -49.50 -0.98
N HIS A 23 6.64 -48.95 -0.06
CA HIS A 23 5.31 -49.46 0.31
C HIS A 23 4.53 -48.41 1.14
N PRO A 24 3.19 -48.34 1.04
CA PRO A 24 2.38 -47.31 1.70
C PRO A 24 1.71 -47.78 3.02
N PRO A 25 1.41 -46.88 3.96
CA PRO A 25 0.45 -47.10 5.04
C PRO A 25 -0.96 -46.56 4.69
N ALA A 26 -1.97 -47.13 5.34
CA ALA A 26 -3.39 -46.97 5.03
C ALA A 26 -3.99 -45.57 5.30
N LEU A 27 -5.13 -45.30 4.64
CA LEU A 27 -6.14 -44.37 5.13
C LEU A 27 -6.68 -44.85 6.48
N ILE A 28 -6.80 -43.93 7.44
CA ILE A 28 -7.69 -44.08 8.60
C ILE A 28 -8.55 -42.81 8.65
N GLU A 29 -9.85 -43.02 8.66
CA GLU A 29 -10.90 -42.00 8.65
C GLU A 29 -11.48 -41.91 10.07
N THR A 30 -11.42 -40.72 10.68
CA THR A 30 -11.99 -40.48 12.02
C THR A 30 -12.72 -39.14 12.05
N ASP A 31 -14.04 -39.17 11.85
CA ASP A 31 -14.90 -38.06 12.22
C ASP A 31 -14.87 -37.83 13.73
N ALA A 32 -14.69 -36.56 14.13
CA ALA A 32 -14.79 -36.12 15.51
C ALA A 32 -15.42 -34.73 15.57
N LEU A 33 -16.76 -34.68 15.52
CA LEU A 33 -17.49 -33.50 15.98
C LEU A 33 -17.21 -33.31 17.47
N VAL A 34 -16.75 -32.12 17.84
CA VAL A 34 -16.68 -31.68 19.25
C VAL A 34 -17.70 -30.57 19.46
N ASP A 35 -18.91 -30.98 19.86
CA ASP A 35 -19.90 -30.06 20.44
C ASP A 35 -19.52 -29.77 21.90
N LEU A 36 -19.70 -28.53 22.34
CA LEU A 36 -19.43 -28.07 23.71
C LEU A 36 -20.59 -27.21 24.24
N SER A 37 -21.83 -27.65 23.99
CA SER A 37 -23.00 -27.20 24.73
C SER A 37 -23.09 -27.87 26.12
N VAL A 38 -22.64 -27.17 27.17
CA VAL A 38 -22.90 -27.55 28.57
C VAL A 38 -23.50 -26.39 29.35
N THR A 39 -24.81 -26.44 29.55
CA THR A 39 -25.53 -25.63 30.53
C THR A 39 -25.74 -26.43 31.82
N SER A 40 -25.75 -25.77 32.97
CA SER A 40 -26.16 -26.36 34.26
C SER A 40 -26.61 -25.26 35.21
N ASN A 41 -27.81 -25.41 35.80
CA ASN A 41 -28.51 -24.36 36.56
C ASN A 41 -28.56 -24.64 38.07
N SER A 42 -28.45 -23.60 38.90
CA SER A 42 -29.13 -23.41 40.21
C SER A 42 -28.78 -22.00 40.74
N CYS A 43 -29.68 -21.00 40.78
CA CYS A 43 -30.74 -20.70 41.78
C CYS A 43 -30.18 -20.38 43.20
N VAL A 44 -30.68 -19.41 43.99
CA VAL A 44 -32.07 -18.95 44.25
C VAL A 44 -32.17 -17.44 44.64
N SER A 45 -33.23 -16.76 44.13
CA SER A 45 -34.03 -15.58 44.63
C SER A 45 -33.45 -14.49 45.57
N ARG A 46 -33.86 -13.20 45.50
CA ARG A 46 -35.24 -12.71 45.83
C ARG A 46 -35.59 -11.25 45.40
N ASN A 47 -36.87 -11.08 45.06
CA ASN A 47 -37.81 -9.93 45.27
C ASN A 47 -37.79 -8.63 44.42
N LEU A 48 -38.98 -8.31 43.90
CA LEU A 48 -39.55 -7.00 43.47
C LEU A 48 -40.34 -6.34 44.65
N PRO A 49 -40.93 -5.10 44.61
CA PRO A 49 -41.70 -4.39 43.54
C PRO A 49 -41.33 -2.87 43.38
N THR A 50 -42.09 -1.93 42.78
CA THR A 50 -42.92 -1.72 41.55
C THR A 50 -43.39 -0.22 41.59
N GLU A 51 -44.14 0.31 40.60
CA GLU A 51 -44.87 1.63 40.58
C GLU A 51 -44.02 2.92 40.34
N GLN A 52 -44.54 4.06 39.81
CA GLN A 52 -45.53 4.39 38.74
C GLN A 52 -45.39 5.90 38.34
N LEU A 53 -46.02 6.37 37.24
CA LEU A 53 -46.03 7.78 36.78
C LEU A 53 -47.40 8.48 37.03
N PRO A 54 -47.42 9.80 37.30
CA PRO A 54 -48.02 10.83 36.40
C PRO A 54 -47.36 12.26 36.55
N ASP A 55 -47.62 13.38 35.81
CA ASP A 55 -48.16 13.70 34.46
C ASP A 55 -47.86 15.19 34.05
N ILE A 56 -48.28 15.62 32.83
CA ILE A 56 -48.75 16.98 32.37
C ILE A 56 -47.97 18.24 32.89
N GLU A 57 -47.12 18.94 32.12
CA GLU A 57 -47.33 19.83 30.94
C GLU A 57 -47.69 21.31 31.24
N PHE A 58 -46.80 22.27 30.89
CA PHE A 58 -47.05 23.46 30.02
C PHE A 58 -45.75 24.25 29.69
N VAL A 59 -45.83 25.22 28.77
CA VAL A 59 -44.75 25.77 27.88
C VAL A 59 -45.00 27.30 27.64
N PRO A 60 -44.10 28.18 27.10
CA PRO A 60 -42.68 28.07 26.65
C PRO A 60 -41.69 29.08 27.29
N ASN A 61 -40.44 29.08 26.83
CA ASN A 61 -39.77 30.35 26.46
C ASN A 61 -38.87 30.17 25.21
N ILE A 62 -38.58 31.25 24.47
CA ILE A 62 -38.07 31.19 23.09
C ILE A 62 -36.62 31.68 22.98
N SER A 63 -35.82 31.02 22.13
CA SER A 63 -34.62 31.59 21.50
C SER A 63 -34.47 30.96 20.11
N SER A 64 -34.26 31.78 19.08
CA SER A 64 -34.42 31.38 17.68
C SER A 64 -33.12 31.51 16.87
N ASP A 65 -32.85 30.54 16.01
CA ASP A 65 -32.42 30.83 14.64
C ASP A 65 -32.71 29.62 13.72
N GLN A 66 -33.88 29.66 13.07
CA GLN A 66 -34.18 28.86 11.89
C GLN A 66 -34.79 29.78 10.82
N THR A 67 -34.44 29.51 9.56
CA THR A 67 -34.72 30.37 8.41
C THR A 67 -36.21 30.57 8.15
N ILE A 68 -36.67 31.82 8.21
CA ILE A 68 -38.03 32.20 7.81
C ILE A 68 -38.13 32.17 6.28
N THR A 69 -38.98 31.29 5.75
CA THR A 69 -39.42 31.35 4.35
C THR A 69 -40.49 32.43 4.19
N ILE A 70 -40.12 33.60 3.69
CA ILE A 70 -41.07 34.62 3.25
C ILE A 70 -41.33 34.44 1.76
N ASP A 71 -42.53 33.98 1.41
CA ASP A 71 -43.03 34.07 0.04
C ASP A 71 -43.51 35.51 -0.23
N SER A 72 -43.37 36.00 -1.47
CA SER A 72 -43.72 37.37 -1.82
C SER A 72 -44.01 37.49 -3.32
N THR A 73 -45.13 38.13 -3.65
CA THR A 73 -45.65 38.21 -5.02
C THR A 73 -44.69 38.96 -5.93
N GLY A 74 -44.41 38.36 -7.09
CA GLY A 74 -43.26 38.73 -7.91
C GLY A 74 -43.40 40.03 -8.70
N ILE A 75 -42.24 40.63 -8.94
CA ILE A 75 -41.86 41.49 -10.07
C ILE A 75 -40.37 41.17 -10.36
N ASP A 76 -40.02 41.10 -11.64
CA ASP A 76 -38.68 41.10 -12.27
C ASP A 76 -37.50 40.42 -11.54
N ARG A 77 -37.09 39.22 -12.01
CA ARG A 77 -35.86 38.52 -11.58
C ARG A 77 -34.94 38.00 -12.70
N GLU A 78 -35.02 38.56 -13.92
CA GLU A 78 -34.09 38.17 -15.02
C GLU A 78 -32.67 38.76 -14.90
N SER A 79 -32.42 39.65 -13.93
CA SER A 79 -31.16 40.39 -13.80
C SER A 79 -30.35 40.11 -12.52
N GLN A 80 -30.59 38.96 -11.87
CA GLN A 80 -29.65 38.42 -10.87
C GLN A 80 -28.77 37.33 -11.52
N PRO A 81 -27.45 37.49 -11.61
CA PRO A 81 -26.60 36.40 -12.06
C PRO A 81 -26.74 35.24 -11.06
N LEU A 82 -26.99 34.04 -11.56
CA LEU A 82 -26.98 32.82 -10.76
C LEU A 82 -25.54 32.51 -10.33
N LEU A 83 -25.08 33.24 -9.32
CA LEU A 83 -23.97 32.90 -8.44
C LEU A 83 -24.40 31.69 -7.58
N GLY A 84 -24.62 30.57 -8.27
CA GLY A 84 -24.32 29.26 -7.69
C GLY A 84 -22.86 29.32 -7.28
N ARG A 85 -22.64 29.63 -6.00
CA ARG A 85 -21.34 29.82 -5.36
C ARG A 85 -20.68 28.46 -5.22
N LEU A 86 -20.32 27.91 -6.38
CA LEU A 86 -19.65 26.62 -6.52
C LEU A 86 -18.36 26.73 -5.72
N GLU A 87 -18.31 26.10 -4.55
CA GLU A 87 -17.08 26.03 -3.77
C GLU A 87 -16.02 25.43 -4.68
N LEU A 88 -14.99 26.23 -4.95
CA LEU A 88 -14.00 25.86 -5.94
C LEU A 88 -13.32 24.59 -5.46
N ASP A 89 -13.24 23.59 -6.34
CA ASP A 89 -12.84 22.20 -6.06
C ASP A 89 -11.31 22.10 -5.79
N VAL A 90 -10.88 22.81 -4.74
CA VAL A 90 -9.51 23.11 -4.28
C VAL A 90 -9.20 22.34 -2.99
N THR A 91 -10.16 21.55 -2.51
CA THR A 91 -10.04 20.72 -1.30
C THR A 91 -9.36 19.36 -1.55
N PHE A 92 -9.03 19.03 -2.80
CA PHE A 92 -8.47 17.74 -3.24
C PHE A 92 -7.29 17.21 -2.42
N ASN A 93 -6.39 18.12 -2.03
CA ASN A 93 -5.11 17.80 -1.40
C ASN A 93 -5.11 18.21 0.09
N ARG A 94 -6.29 18.31 0.72
CA ARG A 94 -6.43 18.54 2.16
C ARG A 94 -6.58 17.21 2.89
N PHE A 95 -5.64 16.95 3.80
CA PHE A 95 -5.61 15.78 4.67
C PHE A 95 -5.80 16.27 6.11
N PRO A 96 -7.05 16.38 6.62
CA PRO A 96 -7.31 16.95 7.95
C PRO A 96 -6.76 16.06 9.08
N ASP A 97 -6.53 14.78 8.79
CA ASP A 97 -5.82 13.81 9.63
C ASP A 97 -4.28 13.97 9.59
N ASP A 98 -3.76 14.78 8.66
CA ASP A 98 -2.32 14.93 8.39
C ASP A 98 -1.98 16.36 7.92
N PRO A 99 -2.01 17.36 8.83
CA PRO A 99 -1.72 18.75 8.48
C PRO A 99 -0.30 18.95 7.93
N GLN A 100 0.67 18.14 8.38
CA GLN A 100 2.05 18.20 7.91
C GLN A 100 2.17 17.74 6.45
N PHE A 101 1.48 16.66 6.06
CA PHE A 101 1.43 16.25 4.65
C PHE A 101 0.64 17.26 3.80
N SER A 102 -0.43 17.85 4.33
CA SER A 102 -1.19 18.91 3.65
C SER A 102 -0.31 20.14 3.32
N GLU A 103 0.46 20.63 4.30
CA GLU A 103 1.43 21.72 4.12
C GLU A 103 2.51 21.34 3.08
N LEU A 104 3.01 20.10 3.11
CA LEU A 104 4.03 19.64 2.17
C LEU A 104 3.50 19.59 0.72
N VAL A 105 2.24 19.19 0.51
CA VAL A 105 1.63 19.25 -0.83
C VAL A 105 1.31 20.68 -1.25
N TRP A 106 0.88 21.56 -0.34
CA TRP A 106 0.71 22.98 -0.63
C TRP A 106 2.03 23.65 -1.06
N GLN A 107 3.15 23.33 -0.41
CA GLN A 107 4.47 23.79 -0.85
C GLN A 107 4.83 23.31 -2.26
N ALA A 108 4.41 22.10 -2.66
CA ALA A 108 4.61 21.62 -4.03
C ALA A 108 3.76 22.39 -5.06
N GLU A 109 2.51 22.71 -4.72
CA GLU A 109 1.62 23.53 -5.56
C GLU A 109 2.19 24.95 -5.72
N CYS A 110 2.57 25.61 -4.64
CA CYS A 110 3.21 26.92 -4.69
C CYS A 110 4.55 26.93 -5.43
N ALA A 111 5.35 25.85 -5.38
CA ALA A 111 6.57 25.74 -6.18
C ALA A 111 6.25 25.71 -7.68
N ILE A 112 5.25 24.90 -8.09
CA ILE A 112 4.81 24.77 -9.48
C ILE A 112 4.27 26.10 -10.03
N ASP A 113 3.46 26.82 -9.26
CA ASP A 113 2.88 28.10 -9.67
C ASP A 113 3.97 29.18 -9.83
N ASN A 114 4.99 29.18 -8.97
CA ASN A 114 6.19 30.01 -9.09
C ASN A 114 7.22 29.48 -10.13
N GLY A 115 6.87 28.47 -10.93
CA GLY A 115 7.68 27.98 -12.05
C GLY A 115 8.75 26.93 -11.70
N ILE A 116 8.85 26.52 -10.43
CA ILE A 116 9.76 25.47 -9.94
C ILE A 116 9.09 24.11 -10.16
N TYR A 117 9.17 23.61 -11.39
CA TYR A 117 8.45 22.41 -11.80
C TYR A 117 9.10 21.09 -11.32
N PRO A 118 8.30 20.04 -11.05
CA PRO A 118 8.78 18.69 -10.80
C PRO A 118 9.68 18.15 -11.93
N GLU A 119 10.82 17.58 -11.55
CA GLU A 119 11.83 17.06 -12.46
C GLU A 119 11.65 15.55 -12.67
N ARG A 120 11.79 15.09 -13.92
CA ARG A 120 11.51 13.70 -14.27
C ARG A 120 12.66 12.77 -13.85
N ILE A 121 12.32 11.70 -13.14
CA ILE A 121 13.22 10.58 -12.85
C ILE A 121 13.31 9.70 -14.09
N TYR A 122 14.53 9.46 -14.58
CA TYR A 122 14.78 8.67 -15.80
C TYR A 122 14.97 7.17 -15.53
N GLN A 123 15.41 6.81 -14.31
CA GLN A 123 15.45 5.42 -13.80
C GLN A 123 14.03 4.85 -13.61
N GLY A 124 13.91 3.57 -13.23
CA GLY A 124 12.62 2.87 -13.11
C GLY A 124 11.90 2.64 -14.45
N SER A 125 10.63 2.23 -14.43
CA SER A 125 9.88 1.86 -15.66
C SER A 125 8.55 2.60 -15.91
N SER A 126 8.25 3.62 -15.10
CA SER A 126 7.06 4.49 -15.15
C SER A 126 7.43 5.95 -15.48
N GLY A 127 6.44 6.84 -15.53
CA GLY A 127 6.63 8.26 -15.21
C GLY A 127 6.70 8.45 -13.68
N SER A 128 7.83 8.97 -13.20
CA SER A 128 8.06 9.34 -11.80
C SER A 128 8.78 10.69 -11.76
N TYR A 129 8.47 11.55 -10.79
CA TYR A 129 8.95 12.93 -10.74
C TYR A 129 9.41 13.32 -9.34
N PHE A 130 10.59 13.92 -9.21
CA PHE A 130 11.01 14.63 -7.99
C PHE A 130 10.26 15.95 -7.90
N VAL A 131 9.43 16.10 -6.87
CA VAL A 131 8.67 17.31 -6.58
C VAL A 131 9.46 18.20 -5.62
N LYS A 132 9.48 19.50 -5.89
CA LYS A 132 10.26 20.51 -5.17
C LYS A 132 9.35 21.46 -4.39
N ASN A 133 9.89 22.07 -3.34
CA ASN A 133 9.27 23.20 -2.63
C ASN A 133 9.74 24.55 -3.24
N PRO A 134 9.23 25.71 -2.75
CA PRO A 134 9.61 27.02 -3.30
C PRO A 134 11.09 27.40 -3.13
N ALA A 135 11.83 26.69 -2.26
CA ALA A 135 13.28 26.83 -2.12
C ALA A 135 14.07 25.88 -3.06
N GLY A 136 13.40 25.16 -3.96
CA GLY A 136 14.02 24.22 -4.90
C GLY A 136 14.47 22.88 -4.30
N LYS A 137 14.28 22.65 -2.99
CA LYS A 137 14.60 21.37 -2.36
C LYS A 137 13.56 20.33 -2.77
N VAL A 138 14.01 19.11 -3.09
CA VAL A 138 13.12 17.95 -3.28
C VAL A 138 12.43 17.60 -1.96
N ILE A 139 11.11 17.47 -2.00
CA ILE A 139 10.23 17.16 -0.85
C ILE A 139 9.41 15.88 -1.06
N GLY A 140 9.30 15.38 -2.29
CA GLY A 140 8.60 14.13 -2.57
C GLY A 140 8.86 13.53 -3.94
N VAL A 141 8.40 12.30 -4.11
CA VAL A 141 8.33 11.61 -5.41
C VAL A 141 6.86 11.45 -5.79
N PHE A 142 6.47 11.98 -6.94
CA PHE A 142 5.13 11.87 -7.49
C PHE A 142 5.09 10.90 -8.68
N LYS A 143 4.16 9.94 -8.64
CA LYS A 143 3.94 8.92 -9.68
C LYS A 143 2.52 9.04 -10.24
N PRO A 144 2.30 9.79 -11.33
CA PRO A 144 0.97 9.97 -11.92
C PRO A 144 0.45 8.67 -12.56
N LYS A 145 -0.78 8.30 -12.18
CA LYS A 145 -1.48 7.06 -12.56
C LYS A 145 -1.48 6.77 -14.07
N ASP A 146 -1.63 7.81 -14.89
CA ASP A 146 -1.75 7.68 -16.34
C ASP A 146 -0.39 7.48 -17.05
N GLU A 147 0.72 7.62 -16.33
CA GLU A 147 2.10 7.37 -16.78
C GLU A 147 2.72 6.10 -16.15
N GLU A 148 1.93 5.31 -15.41
CA GLU A 148 2.31 3.96 -14.96
C GLU A 148 2.73 3.05 -16.13
N PRO A 149 3.41 1.91 -15.91
CA PRO A 149 3.89 1.05 -17.00
C PRO A 149 2.81 0.55 -17.97
N TYR A 150 1.55 0.48 -17.52
CA TYR A 150 0.38 0.12 -18.33
C TYR A 150 -0.58 1.30 -18.59
N GLY A 151 -0.18 2.51 -18.14
CA GLY A 151 -0.93 3.76 -18.29
C GLY A 151 -1.02 4.22 -19.74
N ARG A 152 -2.14 4.87 -20.07
CA ARG A 152 -2.45 5.35 -21.43
C ARG A 152 -1.42 6.36 -21.97
N LEU A 153 -0.68 7.03 -21.08
CA LEU A 153 0.32 8.04 -21.38
C LEU A 153 1.71 7.66 -20.85
N ASN A 154 2.02 6.36 -20.70
CA ASN A 154 3.37 5.90 -20.36
C ASN A 154 4.42 6.50 -21.32
N PRO A 155 5.37 7.33 -20.83
CA PRO A 155 6.37 7.97 -21.68
C PRO A 155 7.51 7.04 -22.14
N LYS A 156 7.51 5.75 -21.76
CA LYS A 156 8.46 4.72 -22.23
C LYS A 156 7.76 3.78 -23.23
N TRP A 157 7.78 4.19 -24.51
CA TRP A 157 7.03 3.58 -25.63
C TRP A 157 7.25 2.06 -25.84
N THR A 158 8.41 1.53 -25.44
CA THR A 158 8.81 0.12 -25.64
C THR A 158 7.82 -0.89 -25.08
N LYS A 159 7.13 -0.60 -23.97
CA LYS A 159 6.12 -1.52 -23.40
C LYS A 159 4.84 -1.62 -24.24
N TRP A 160 4.52 -0.66 -25.12
CA TRP A 160 3.39 -0.79 -26.06
C TRP A 160 3.68 -1.84 -27.13
N MET A 161 4.89 -1.80 -27.71
CA MET A 161 5.36 -2.78 -28.69
C MET A 161 5.39 -4.21 -28.11
N HIS A 162 5.91 -4.37 -26.89
CA HIS A 162 5.96 -5.68 -26.22
C HIS A 162 4.56 -6.23 -25.87
N LYS A 163 3.60 -5.35 -25.53
CA LYS A 163 2.20 -5.72 -25.28
C LYS A 163 1.50 -6.28 -26.52
N LEU A 164 1.98 -5.93 -27.72
CA LEU A 164 1.42 -6.41 -28.99
C LEU A 164 2.00 -7.78 -29.40
N CYS A 165 3.28 -8.04 -29.10
CA CYS A 165 3.97 -9.24 -29.60
C CYS A 165 3.82 -10.50 -28.72
N CYS A 166 3.78 -10.40 -27.38
CA CYS A 166 3.68 -11.59 -26.50
C CYS A 166 2.69 -11.40 -25.33
N PRO A 167 1.37 -11.56 -25.53
CA PRO A 167 0.35 -11.34 -24.49
C PRO A 167 0.52 -12.23 -23.24
N CYS A 168 1.04 -13.44 -23.38
CA CYS A 168 1.32 -14.36 -22.27
C CYS A 168 2.57 -14.00 -21.46
N CYS A 169 3.50 -13.21 -22.02
CA CYS A 169 4.80 -12.95 -21.40
C CYS A 169 4.86 -11.61 -20.63
N PHE A 170 4.00 -10.64 -20.91
CA PHE A 170 4.14 -9.28 -20.35
C PHE A 170 2.97 -8.87 -19.45
N GLY A 171 3.23 -8.82 -18.15
CA GLY A 171 2.27 -8.48 -17.11
C GLY A 171 2.52 -9.29 -15.83
N ARG A 172 2.29 -8.67 -14.67
CA ARG A 172 2.12 -9.39 -13.40
C ARG A 172 0.65 -9.82 -13.31
N SER A 173 0.34 -11.02 -13.79
CA SER A 173 -1.03 -11.57 -13.93
C SER A 173 -1.83 -11.73 -12.63
N CYS A 174 -1.21 -11.47 -11.48
CA CYS A 174 -1.82 -11.45 -10.16
C CYS A 174 -2.16 -10.03 -9.66
N LEU A 175 -1.73 -8.97 -10.35
CA LEU A 175 -1.99 -7.56 -9.99
C LEU A 175 -3.12 -6.96 -10.85
N ILE A 176 -3.87 -6.01 -10.27
CA ILE A 176 -4.84 -5.21 -11.02
C ILE A 176 -4.07 -4.15 -11.84
N PRO A 177 -4.30 -4.01 -13.16
CA PRO A 177 -3.60 -3.03 -13.97
C PRO A 177 -3.96 -1.58 -13.58
N ASN A 178 -2.98 -0.67 -13.67
CA ASN A 178 -3.20 0.78 -13.57
C ASN A 178 -3.68 1.26 -12.17
N GLN A 179 -3.30 0.54 -11.11
CA GLN A 179 -3.57 0.88 -9.70
C GLN A 179 -2.27 0.99 -8.86
N GLY A 180 -1.10 1.13 -9.49
CA GLY A 180 0.18 1.18 -8.76
C GLY A 180 0.24 2.32 -7.75
N TYR A 181 -0.35 3.47 -8.08
CA TYR A 181 -0.50 4.60 -7.15
C TYR A 181 -1.33 4.29 -5.88
N LEU A 182 -2.29 3.35 -5.95
CA LEU A 182 -3.03 2.87 -4.78
C LEU A 182 -2.23 1.85 -3.97
N SER A 183 -1.42 1.02 -4.64
CA SER A 183 -0.48 0.11 -3.98
C SER A 183 0.57 0.88 -3.16
N GLU A 184 1.09 1.99 -3.69
CA GLU A 184 2.00 2.91 -2.96
C GLU A 184 1.34 3.53 -1.72
N ALA A 185 0.15 4.12 -1.87
CA ALA A 185 -0.58 4.71 -0.74
C ALA A 185 -1.07 3.66 0.26
N GLY A 186 -1.41 2.46 -0.21
CA GLY A 186 -1.85 1.32 0.60
C GLY A 186 -0.72 0.74 1.44
N ALA A 187 0.50 0.70 0.92
CA ALA A 187 1.67 0.29 1.71
C ALA A 187 1.93 1.27 2.87
N SER A 188 1.83 2.58 2.63
CA SER A 188 1.96 3.58 3.70
C SER A 188 0.78 3.56 4.69
N LEU A 189 -0.42 3.19 4.24
CA LEU A 189 -1.57 2.96 5.12
C LEU A 189 -1.33 1.75 6.06
N VAL A 190 -0.89 0.62 5.51
CA VAL A 190 -0.53 -0.59 6.27
C VAL A 190 0.60 -0.31 7.26
N ASP A 191 1.66 0.38 6.83
CA ASP A 191 2.78 0.80 7.68
C ASP A 191 2.33 1.64 8.88
N ARG A 192 1.54 2.70 8.64
CA ARG A 192 1.02 3.58 9.69
C ARG A 192 0.08 2.83 10.65
N LYS A 193 -0.84 2.00 10.13
CA LYS A 193 -1.81 1.28 10.99
C LYS A 193 -1.15 0.24 11.88
N LEU A 194 -0.04 -0.37 11.45
CA LEU A 194 0.74 -1.34 12.22
C LEU A 194 1.85 -0.71 13.11
N GLY A 195 2.18 0.56 12.91
CA GLY A 195 3.27 1.24 13.62
C GLY A 195 4.68 0.87 13.12
N LEU A 196 4.81 0.43 11.86
CA LEU A 196 6.09 -0.04 11.29
C LEU A 196 7.07 1.11 11.03
N GLY A 197 6.60 2.29 10.57
CA GLY A 197 7.41 3.50 10.47
C GLY A 197 8.58 3.43 9.48
N ILE A 198 8.48 2.59 8.44
CA ILE A 198 9.51 2.39 7.42
C ILE A 198 9.07 2.86 6.01
N VAL A 199 7.77 2.98 5.73
CA VAL A 199 7.30 3.57 4.46
C VAL A 199 7.23 5.09 4.60
N PRO A 200 8.01 5.87 3.81
CA PRO A 200 7.88 7.32 3.81
C PRO A 200 6.44 7.74 3.49
N ASN A 201 5.88 8.67 4.28
CA ASN A 201 4.44 8.98 4.26
C ASN A 201 3.94 9.18 2.82
N THR A 202 2.98 8.35 2.40
CA THR A 202 2.48 8.30 1.03
C THR A 202 0.95 8.43 1.02
N ARG A 203 0.44 9.35 0.18
CA ARG A 203 -1.00 9.55 -0.06
C ARG A 203 -1.29 9.62 -1.55
N VAL A 204 -2.57 9.51 -1.90
CA VAL A 204 -3.08 9.87 -3.23
C VAL A 204 -3.25 11.39 -3.27
N VAL A 205 -2.69 12.05 -4.28
CA VAL A 205 -2.82 13.50 -4.51
C VAL A 205 -3.21 13.79 -5.96
N LYS A 206 -3.56 15.05 -6.24
CA LYS A 206 -3.76 15.57 -7.59
C LYS A 206 -2.81 16.74 -7.86
N LEU A 207 -1.91 16.62 -8.83
CA LEU A 207 -1.00 17.72 -9.23
C LEU A 207 -1.17 18.10 -10.70
N VAL A 208 -0.90 19.37 -11.01
CA VAL A 208 -0.79 19.91 -12.37
C VAL A 208 0.67 20.31 -12.59
N SER A 209 1.30 19.96 -13.72
CA SER A 209 2.62 20.53 -14.06
C SER A 209 2.89 20.50 -15.56
N LYS A 210 3.50 21.55 -16.11
CA LYS A 210 3.92 21.61 -17.52
C LYS A 210 4.95 20.51 -17.88
N THR A 211 5.63 19.92 -16.90
CA THR A 211 6.62 18.83 -17.07
C THR A 211 6.02 17.43 -17.16
N PHE A 212 4.77 17.20 -16.70
CA PHE A 212 4.13 15.87 -16.79
C PHE A 212 3.72 15.51 -18.23
N ASN A 213 3.53 14.22 -18.55
CA ASN A 213 3.19 13.79 -19.90
C ASN A 213 1.69 13.99 -20.20
N TYR A 214 1.37 14.96 -21.05
CA TYR A 214 0.00 15.29 -21.46
C TYR A 214 -0.21 15.13 -22.97
N PRO A 215 -1.42 14.75 -23.42
CA PRO A 215 -1.75 14.70 -24.84
C PRO A 215 -1.52 16.04 -25.54
N ARG A 216 -1.17 16.00 -26.83
CA ARG A 216 -0.97 17.22 -27.66
C ARG A 216 -2.21 18.14 -27.62
N LEU A 217 -3.40 17.55 -27.66
CA LEU A 217 -4.68 18.28 -27.59
C LEU A 217 -4.84 19.07 -26.29
N ASP A 218 -4.45 18.53 -25.14
CA ASP A 218 -4.62 19.22 -23.86
C ASP A 218 -3.54 20.29 -23.66
N ARG A 219 -2.32 20.05 -24.16
CA ARG A 219 -1.28 21.10 -24.27
C ARG A 219 -1.70 22.24 -25.20
N GLN A 220 -2.42 21.96 -26.29
CA GLN A 220 -3.00 22.96 -27.19
C GLN A 220 -4.16 23.73 -26.54
N LYS A 221 -5.11 23.05 -25.90
CA LYS A 221 -6.23 23.69 -25.17
C LYS A 221 -5.74 24.62 -24.06
N ALA A 222 -4.74 24.20 -23.29
CA ALA A 222 -4.14 25.02 -22.23
C ALA A 222 -3.51 26.31 -22.80
N ARG A 223 -2.75 26.19 -23.90
CA ARG A 223 -2.17 27.35 -24.61
C ARG A 223 -3.24 28.29 -25.17
N MET A 224 -4.29 27.75 -25.79
CA MET A 224 -5.38 28.55 -26.35
C MET A 224 -6.12 29.33 -25.27
N LYS A 225 -6.43 28.68 -24.13
CA LYS A 225 -7.06 29.36 -22.98
C LYS A 225 -6.17 30.45 -22.39
N GLN A 226 -4.87 30.20 -22.28
CA GLN A 226 -3.92 31.22 -21.80
C GLN A 226 -3.91 32.43 -22.75
N ALA A 227 -3.74 32.22 -24.06
CA ALA A 227 -3.75 33.31 -25.04
C ALA A 227 -5.04 34.12 -25.04
N ILE A 228 -6.21 33.47 -24.91
CA ILE A 228 -7.50 34.18 -24.79
C ILE A 228 -7.59 34.98 -23.49
N MET A 229 -7.09 34.45 -22.37
CA MET A 229 -7.05 35.17 -21.08
C MET A 229 -6.10 36.38 -21.12
N ASP A 230 -4.90 36.21 -21.70
CA ASP A 230 -3.89 37.25 -21.84
C ASP A 230 -4.36 38.38 -22.79
N GLN A 231 -5.14 38.03 -23.83
CA GLN A 231 -5.65 38.97 -24.83
C GLN A 231 -7.00 39.62 -24.45
N PHE A 232 -7.86 38.90 -23.72
CA PHE A 232 -9.21 39.33 -23.34
C PHE A 232 -9.51 38.99 -21.87
N PRO A 233 -8.91 39.70 -20.89
CA PRO A 233 -9.03 39.37 -19.47
C PRO A 233 -10.49 39.39 -18.95
N THR A 234 -11.35 40.22 -19.53
CA THR A 234 -12.80 40.26 -19.22
C THR A 234 -13.54 38.99 -19.63
N VAL A 235 -13.11 38.33 -20.72
CA VAL A 235 -13.66 37.03 -21.17
C VAL A 235 -12.97 35.87 -20.42
N GLY A 236 -11.71 36.05 -20.03
CA GLY A 236 -10.93 35.12 -19.21
C GLY A 236 -11.67 34.63 -17.95
N SER A 237 -12.45 35.52 -17.32
CA SER A 237 -13.25 35.26 -16.12
C SER A 237 -14.23 34.08 -16.23
N HIS A 238 -14.68 33.70 -17.43
CA HIS A 238 -15.63 32.60 -17.61
C HIS A 238 -14.97 31.21 -17.76
N PHE A 239 -13.63 31.12 -17.79
CA PHE A 239 -12.94 29.83 -17.91
C PHE A 239 -12.66 29.19 -16.55
N ASN A 240 -13.68 28.56 -15.94
CA ASN A 240 -13.60 27.85 -14.64
C ASN A 240 -12.52 26.75 -14.51
N ARG A 241 -11.75 26.47 -15.58
CA ARG A 241 -10.51 25.68 -15.56
C ARG A 241 -9.50 26.29 -16.55
N ILE A 242 -8.56 27.09 -16.06
CA ILE A 242 -7.38 27.54 -16.79
C ILE A 242 -6.27 26.46 -16.66
N GLY A 243 -5.34 26.39 -17.62
CA GLY A 243 -4.20 25.46 -17.55
C GLY A 243 -4.48 24.01 -17.97
N LEU A 244 -3.62 23.10 -17.48
CA LEU A 244 -3.62 21.66 -17.78
C LEU A 244 -4.48 20.88 -16.77
N PRO A 245 -5.10 19.75 -17.14
CA PRO A 245 -5.94 18.98 -16.21
C PRO A 245 -5.10 18.31 -15.10
N PRO A 246 -5.58 18.28 -13.84
CA PRO A 246 -4.85 17.64 -12.74
C PRO A 246 -4.71 16.13 -12.95
N LYS A 247 -3.49 15.62 -12.76
CA LYS A 247 -3.16 14.20 -12.75
C LYS A 247 -3.27 13.67 -11.33
N ILE A 248 -4.00 12.57 -11.16
CA ILE A 248 -4.02 11.79 -9.92
C ILE A 248 -2.80 10.85 -9.87
N GLY A 249 -2.20 10.69 -8.70
CA GLY A 249 -1.05 9.80 -8.50
C GLY A 249 -0.70 9.64 -7.03
N SER A 250 0.30 8.82 -6.73
CA SER A 250 0.86 8.71 -5.40
C SER A 250 1.92 9.79 -5.21
N PHE A 251 1.90 10.43 -4.05
CA PHE A 251 2.96 11.32 -3.60
C PHE A 251 3.56 10.72 -2.33
N GLN A 252 4.84 10.38 -2.41
CA GLN A 252 5.64 9.82 -1.32
C GLN A 252 6.61 10.89 -0.83
N VAL A 253 6.68 11.13 0.49
CA VAL A 253 7.65 12.08 1.07
C VAL A 253 9.08 11.63 0.77
N PHE A 254 9.95 12.56 0.39
CA PHE A 254 11.36 12.29 0.10
C PHE A 254 12.18 12.18 1.40
N VAL A 255 13.17 11.28 1.42
CA VAL A 255 13.99 10.99 2.61
C VAL A 255 15.47 11.28 2.38
N ASP A 256 16.01 12.25 3.12
CA ASP A 256 17.41 12.67 2.99
C ASP A 256 18.40 11.68 3.66
N GLY A 257 19.56 11.48 3.03
CA GLY A 257 20.68 10.72 3.60
C GLY A 257 20.60 9.19 3.45
N TYR A 258 19.58 8.68 2.77
CA TYR A 258 19.42 7.25 2.46
C TYR A 258 20.20 6.84 1.20
N LYS A 259 20.55 5.56 1.09
CA LYS A 259 21.07 4.90 -0.13
C LYS A 259 20.48 3.50 -0.27
N ASP A 260 20.47 2.96 -1.48
CA ASP A 260 20.05 1.59 -1.82
C ASP A 260 20.61 0.56 -0.80
N ALA A 261 19.79 -0.37 -0.32
CA ALA A 261 20.23 -1.33 0.69
C ALA A 261 21.42 -2.18 0.20
N ASP A 262 21.41 -2.53 -1.09
CA ASP A 262 22.48 -3.23 -1.81
C ASP A 262 23.85 -2.48 -1.78
N TYR A 263 23.88 -1.16 -1.58
CA TYR A 263 25.12 -0.41 -1.36
C TYR A 263 25.70 -0.63 0.05
N TRP A 264 24.85 -0.72 1.07
CA TRP A 264 25.28 -0.85 2.47
C TRP A 264 25.52 -2.31 2.86
N LEU A 265 24.68 -3.25 2.42
CA LEU A 265 24.83 -4.68 2.68
C LEU A 265 26.22 -5.18 2.24
N ARG A 266 26.65 -4.86 1.01
CA ARG A 266 28.00 -5.20 0.51
C ARG A 266 29.15 -4.56 1.29
N ARG A 267 28.93 -3.40 1.92
CA ARG A 267 29.95 -2.77 2.78
C ARG A 267 30.07 -3.49 4.12
N TRP A 268 28.96 -3.96 4.67
CA TRP A 268 28.93 -4.68 5.95
C TRP A 268 29.44 -6.13 5.86
N GLU A 269 29.69 -6.66 4.65
CA GLU A 269 30.47 -7.87 4.44
C GLU A 269 31.96 -7.67 4.76
N SER A 270 32.51 -6.48 4.50
CA SER A 270 33.92 -6.12 4.80
C SER A 270 34.11 -5.31 6.09
N GLU A 271 33.12 -4.49 6.46
CA GLU A 271 33.12 -3.59 7.61
C GLU A 271 31.85 -3.86 8.47
N PRO A 272 31.82 -4.94 9.27
CA PRO A 272 30.61 -5.32 10.00
C PRO A 272 30.09 -4.24 10.94
N LEU A 273 28.76 -4.12 11.04
CA LEU A 273 28.10 -3.26 12.04
C LEU A 273 28.50 -3.65 13.46
N SER A 274 28.49 -2.67 14.37
CA SER A 274 28.63 -2.95 15.79
C SER A 274 27.50 -3.86 16.28
N PRO A 275 27.68 -4.62 17.38
CA PRO A 275 26.63 -5.50 17.91
C PRO A 275 25.32 -4.77 18.26
N ARG A 276 25.36 -3.46 18.54
CA ARG A 276 24.15 -2.64 18.73
C ARG A 276 23.49 -2.29 17.41
N LEU A 277 24.23 -1.72 16.47
CA LEU A 277 23.68 -1.27 15.19
C LEU A 277 23.22 -2.46 14.32
N SER A 278 23.83 -3.63 14.47
CA SER A 278 23.34 -4.88 13.88
C SER A 278 21.99 -5.34 14.45
N ARG A 279 21.68 -5.06 15.73
CA ARG A 279 20.36 -5.36 16.32
C ARG A 279 19.30 -4.36 15.89
N GLU A 280 19.65 -3.07 15.83
CA GLU A 280 18.75 -2.05 15.25
C GLU A 280 18.43 -2.40 13.79
N PHE A 281 19.45 -2.73 12.99
CA PHE A 281 19.24 -3.14 11.59
C PHE A 281 18.34 -4.38 11.47
N GLN A 282 18.53 -5.39 12.32
CA GLN A 282 17.65 -6.58 12.34
C GLN A 282 16.20 -6.21 12.65
N PHE A 283 15.94 -5.31 13.61
CA PHE A 283 14.58 -4.84 13.93
C PHE A 283 13.94 -4.03 12.80
N GLN A 284 14.71 -3.13 12.16
CA GLN A 284 14.29 -2.41 10.96
C GLN A 284 13.96 -3.40 9.81
N PHE A 285 14.77 -4.43 9.64
CA PHE A 285 14.63 -5.46 8.61
C PHE A 285 13.37 -6.34 8.83
N GLU A 286 13.09 -6.72 10.08
CA GLU A 286 11.89 -7.47 10.43
C GLU A 286 10.59 -6.68 10.14
N ARG A 287 10.60 -5.36 10.33
CA ARG A 287 9.50 -4.47 9.92
C ARG A 287 9.29 -4.49 8.40
N LEU A 288 10.37 -4.51 7.60
CA LEU A 288 10.31 -4.62 6.13
C LEU A 288 9.72 -5.97 5.69
N VAL A 289 10.15 -7.06 6.32
CA VAL A 289 9.60 -8.40 6.09
C VAL A 289 8.08 -8.43 6.35
N ILE A 290 7.64 -7.86 7.48
CA ILE A 290 6.23 -7.85 7.87
C ILE A 290 5.38 -7.05 6.87
N LEU A 291 5.82 -5.86 6.48
CA LEU A 291 5.17 -5.04 5.46
C LEU A 291 5.00 -5.84 4.16
N ASP A 292 6.12 -6.29 3.58
CA ASP A 292 6.15 -6.98 2.29
C ASP A 292 5.37 -8.29 2.29
N TYR A 293 5.33 -8.99 3.42
CA TYR A 293 4.55 -10.21 3.56
C TYR A 293 3.06 -9.91 3.58
N ILE A 294 2.58 -8.98 4.41
CA ILE A 294 1.16 -8.62 4.51
C ILE A 294 0.62 -8.12 3.17
N ILE A 295 1.31 -7.16 2.52
CA ILE A 295 0.86 -6.60 1.24
C ILE A 295 1.10 -7.55 0.05
N ARG A 296 1.75 -8.69 0.27
CA ARG A 296 2.34 -9.60 -0.73
C ARG A 296 3.00 -8.83 -1.87
N ASN A 297 4.05 -8.08 -1.53
CA ASN A 297 4.87 -7.37 -2.52
C ASN A 297 5.42 -8.37 -3.56
N THR A 298 5.50 -7.94 -4.82
CA THR A 298 5.95 -8.76 -5.95
C THR A 298 7.16 -8.20 -6.69
N ASP A 299 7.76 -7.08 -6.22
CA ASP A 299 8.92 -6.43 -6.85
C ASP A 299 9.97 -5.88 -5.86
N ARG A 300 10.08 -6.45 -4.65
CA ARG A 300 11.15 -6.07 -3.69
C ARG A 300 12.50 -6.70 -4.06
N GLY A 301 13.26 -6.02 -4.91
CA GLY A 301 14.72 -6.15 -5.02
C GLY A 301 15.47 -5.40 -3.90
N ASN A 302 16.80 -5.53 -3.82
CA ASN A 302 17.63 -4.83 -2.82
C ASN A 302 18.02 -3.39 -3.21
N ASP A 303 17.64 -2.99 -4.42
CA ASP A 303 17.53 -1.63 -4.94
C ASP A 303 16.24 -0.93 -4.47
N ASN A 304 15.14 -1.68 -4.35
CA ASN A 304 13.81 -1.15 -4.00
C ASN A 304 13.55 -0.98 -2.49
N TRP A 305 14.60 -0.93 -1.66
CA TRP A 305 14.53 -0.42 -0.29
C TRP A 305 15.85 0.25 0.05
N LEU A 306 15.79 1.30 0.86
CA LEU A 306 16.95 2.12 1.20
C LEU A 306 17.34 1.94 2.67
N ILE A 307 18.62 2.15 2.95
CA ILE A 307 19.20 2.23 4.29
C ILE A 307 19.82 3.62 4.47
N LYS A 308 19.48 4.28 5.58
CA LYS A 308 20.29 5.35 6.16
C LYS A 308 21.16 4.73 7.26
N TYR A 309 22.45 5.02 7.22
CA TYR A 309 23.41 4.60 8.23
C TYR A 309 24.29 5.80 8.60
N ASP A 310 24.36 6.09 9.90
CA ASP A 310 25.35 6.98 10.50
C ASP A 310 26.18 6.18 11.51
N ASN A 311 27.49 6.40 11.52
CA ASN A 311 28.45 5.77 12.43
C ASN A 311 29.05 6.79 13.43
N SER A 312 28.31 7.86 13.73
CA SER A 312 28.79 8.91 14.62
C SER A 312 29.01 8.39 16.05
N VAL A 313 30.19 8.74 16.59
CA VAL A 313 30.59 8.47 17.98
C VAL A 313 30.72 9.82 18.66
N GLU A 314 30.12 9.98 19.84
CA GLU A 314 30.26 11.23 20.60
C GLU A 314 31.68 11.38 21.16
N LYS A 315 32.06 12.64 21.45
CA LYS A 315 33.34 12.97 22.11
C LYS A 315 33.53 12.28 23.48
N ASN A 316 32.45 11.77 24.06
CA ASN A 316 32.43 11.03 25.33
C ASN A 316 32.61 9.50 25.14
N GLY A 317 32.87 9.03 23.92
CA GLY A 317 33.04 7.60 23.59
C GLY A 317 31.73 6.81 23.44
N LEU A 318 30.57 7.43 23.67
CA LEU A 318 29.27 6.81 23.46
C LEU A 318 28.93 6.76 21.96
N GLU A 319 28.62 5.57 21.46
CA GLU A 319 28.12 5.35 20.11
C GLU A 319 26.75 6.04 19.93
N ARG A 320 26.62 6.92 18.92
CA ARG A 320 25.37 7.63 18.62
C ARG A 320 24.78 7.29 17.25
N GLY A 321 25.49 6.48 16.47
CA GLY A 321 25.05 6.02 15.15
C GLY A 321 23.62 5.47 15.12
N GLU A 322 22.98 5.61 13.96
CA GLU A 322 21.65 5.09 13.69
C GLU A 322 21.64 4.27 12.39
N VAL A 323 20.80 3.24 12.36
CA VAL A 323 20.44 2.51 11.13
C VAL A 323 18.93 2.58 10.97
N LYS A 324 18.45 3.00 9.79
CA LYS A 324 17.01 3.11 9.48
C LYS A 324 16.74 2.61 8.07
N ILE A 325 15.62 1.91 7.88
CA ILE A 325 15.16 1.45 6.56
C ILE A 325 14.07 2.38 6.03
N ALA A 326 14.08 2.64 4.72
CA ALA A 326 12.97 3.24 3.98
C ALA A 326 12.46 2.28 2.89
N ALA A 327 11.21 1.83 3.02
CA ALA A 327 10.52 0.96 2.08
C ALA A 327 9.83 1.77 0.97
N ILE A 328 10.52 1.90 -0.17
CA ILE A 328 10.09 2.69 -1.34
C ILE A 328 9.50 1.81 -2.46
N ASP A 329 9.04 2.42 -3.56
CA ASP A 329 8.53 1.75 -4.78
C ASP A 329 7.56 0.58 -4.53
N ASN A 330 6.57 0.79 -3.65
CA ASN A 330 5.60 -0.22 -3.23
C ASN A 330 4.45 -0.38 -4.24
N GLY A 331 4.60 0.11 -5.48
CA GLY A 331 3.55 0.18 -6.50
C GLY A 331 3.12 -1.16 -7.12
N LEU A 332 3.68 -2.28 -6.65
CA LEU A 332 3.50 -3.62 -7.25
C LEU A 332 3.22 -4.68 -6.16
N ALA A 333 2.30 -4.34 -5.26
CA ALA A 333 1.77 -5.17 -4.19
C ALA A 333 0.23 -5.31 -4.29
N PHE A 334 -0.42 -5.86 -3.27
CA PHE A 334 -1.86 -6.15 -3.19
C PHE A 334 -2.39 -7.00 -4.37
N PRO A 335 -1.87 -8.22 -4.61
CA PRO A 335 -2.36 -9.09 -5.66
C PRO A 335 -3.73 -9.73 -5.34
N PHE A 336 -4.58 -9.94 -6.36
CA PHE A 336 -5.93 -10.54 -6.24
C PHE A 336 -5.93 -12.09 -6.28
N LYS A 337 -4.74 -12.69 -6.36
CA LYS A 337 -4.44 -14.12 -6.16
C LYS A 337 -2.96 -14.26 -5.84
N HIS A 338 -2.53 -15.36 -5.23
CA HIS A 338 -1.11 -15.67 -5.19
C HIS A 338 -0.55 -15.88 -6.61
N PRO A 339 0.76 -15.66 -6.84
CA PRO A 339 1.37 -15.87 -8.14
C PRO A 339 1.24 -17.34 -8.60
N ASP A 340 1.18 -17.53 -9.92
CA ASP A 340 1.21 -18.87 -10.50
C ASP A 340 2.65 -19.42 -10.46
N SER A 341 2.85 -20.72 -10.19
CA SER A 341 4.16 -21.28 -9.83
C SER A 341 5.28 -21.18 -10.88
N TRP A 342 4.97 -20.73 -12.11
CA TRP A 342 5.95 -20.39 -13.16
C TRP A 342 6.48 -18.95 -13.08
N ARG A 343 5.92 -18.12 -12.18
CA ARG A 343 6.39 -16.76 -11.83
C ARG A 343 6.19 -16.51 -10.33
N ALA A 344 7.10 -17.02 -9.50
CA ALA A 344 6.96 -16.97 -8.05
C ALA A 344 6.96 -15.53 -7.44
N TYR A 345 7.54 -14.54 -8.13
CA TYR A 345 7.85 -13.20 -7.61
C TYR A 345 8.41 -13.25 -6.17
N PRO A 346 9.63 -13.77 -6.00
CA PRO A 346 10.23 -13.98 -4.68
C PRO A 346 10.58 -12.65 -4.00
N TYR A 347 10.72 -12.70 -2.68
CA TYR A 347 11.26 -11.60 -1.90
C TYR A 347 12.79 -11.65 -1.94
N HIS A 348 13.48 -10.66 -2.52
CA HIS A 348 14.94 -10.74 -2.65
C HIS A 348 15.67 -10.67 -1.30
N TRP A 349 15.05 -10.10 -0.27
CA TRP A 349 15.59 -10.13 1.09
C TRP A 349 15.64 -11.55 1.70
N ALA A 350 14.90 -12.53 1.17
CA ALA A 350 14.87 -13.89 1.74
C ALA A 350 16.20 -14.66 1.57
N TRP A 351 17.09 -14.20 0.70
CA TRP A 351 18.44 -14.77 0.55
C TRP A 351 19.48 -14.17 1.52
N LEU A 352 19.15 -13.08 2.23
CA LEU A 352 20.06 -12.40 3.16
C LEU A 352 20.24 -13.20 4.46
N SER A 353 21.37 -13.00 5.15
CA SER A 353 21.65 -13.68 6.42
C SER A 353 20.68 -13.27 7.53
N GLN A 354 20.21 -12.02 7.51
CA GLN A 354 19.19 -11.48 8.41
C GLN A 354 17.86 -12.24 8.32
N ALA A 355 17.50 -12.76 7.14
CA ALA A 355 16.27 -13.52 6.93
C ALA A 355 16.29 -14.93 7.56
N LYS A 356 17.47 -15.41 8.00
CA LYS A 356 17.64 -16.70 8.69
C LYS A 356 17.49 -16.60 10.21
N GLN A 357 17.48 -15.38 10.76
CA GLN A 357 17.28 -15.15 12.19
C GLN A 357 15.78 -15.24 12.54
N PRO A 358 15.40 -15.86 13.68
CA PRO A 358 14.04 -15.78 14.22
C PRO A 358 13.56 -14.34 14.37
N PHE A 359 12.26 -14.08 14.20
CA PHE A 359 11.67 -12.78 14.55
C PHE A 359 11.92 -12.44 16.02
N SER A 360 12.48 -11.25 16.28
CA SER A 360 12.77 -10.77 17.62
C SER A 360 11.50 -10.61 18.48
N GLU A 361 11.67 -10.69 19.80
CA GLU A 361 10.57 -10.51 20.77
C GLU A 361 9.92 -9.13 20.63
N LEU A 362 10.72 -8.07 20.44
CA LEU A 362 10.23 -6.71 20.18
C LEU A 362 9.33 -6.61 18.94
N THR A 363 9.66 -7.32 17.86
CA THR A 363 8.82 -7.40 16.66
C THR A 363 7.52 -8.17 16.92
N ARG A 364 7.61 -9.27 17.67
CA ARG A 364 6.44 -10.09 18.05
C ARG A 364 5.49 -9.29 18.93
N GLU A 365 5.99 -8.60 19.95
CA GLU A 365 5.21 -7.72 20.83
C GLU A 365 4.56 -6.54 20.09
N LEU A 366 5.28 -5.92 19.15
CA LEU A 366 4.76 -4.83 18.34
C LEU A 366 3.57 -5.26 17.47
N VAL A 367 3.64 -6.42 16.81
CA VAL A 367 2.75 -6.77 15.69
C VAL A 367 1.77 -7.92 15.98
N LEU A 368 2.15 -8.92 16.80
CA LEU A 368 1.31 -10.10 17.04
C LEU A 368 -0.03 -9.79 17.74
N PRO A 369 -0.12 -8.84 18.71
CA PRO A 369 -1.42 -8.47 19.28
C PRO A 369 -2.38 -7.91 18.22
N GLN A 370 -1.89 -6.97 17.40
CA GLN A 370 -2.66 -6.33 16.33
C GLN A 370 -3.16 -7.35 15.29
N LEU A 371 -2.28 -8.24 14.81
CA LEU A 371 -2.64 -9.27 13.83
C LEU A 371 -3.48 -10.43 14.40
N SER A 372 -3.63 -10.51 15.73
CA SER A 372 -4.49 -11.53 16.36
C SER A 372 -5.92 -11.04 16.55
N ASP A 373 -6.12 -9.73 16.71
CA ASP A 373 -7.45 -9.13 16.75
C ASP A 373 -8.11 -9.12 15.36
N GLN A 374 -9.31 -9.69 15.27
CA GLN A 374 -10.09 -9.70 14.03
C GLN A 374 -10.69 -8.33 13.71
N ASN A 375 -10.92 -7.47 14.73
CA ASN A 375 -11.44 -6.12 14.51
C ASN A 375 -10.37 -5.26 13.82
N PHE A 376 -9.13 -5.22 14.34
CA PHE A 376 -7.99 -4.57 13.69
C PHE A 376 -7.80 -5.02 12.23
N VAL A 377 -7.87 -6.32 11.95
CA VAL A 377 -7.72 -6.87 10.59
C VAL A 377 -8.91 -6.47 9.69
N GLN A 378 -10.12 -6.36 10.24
CA GLN A 378 -11.29 -5.88 9.50
C GLN A 378 -11.21 -4.38 9.23
N ASP A 379 -10.85 -3.55 10.22
CA ASP A 379 -10.63 -2.12 10.06
C ASP A 379 -9.55 -1.83 9.02
N LEU A 380 -8.47 -2.63 8.98
CA LEU A 380 -7.44 -2.52 7.94
C LEU A 380 -8.00 -2.81 6.54
N CYS A 381 -8.88 -3.81 6.41
CA CYS A 381 -9.57 -4.08 5.14
C CYS A 381 -10.50 -2.92 4.75
N ASP A 382 -11.19 -2.29 5.71
CA ASP A 382 -12.14 -1.21 5.43
C ASP A 382 -11.44 0.13 5.16
N ASP A 383 -10.30 0.42 5.80
CA ASP A 383 -9.43 1.56 5.47
C ASP A 383 -8.88 1.42 4.03
N LEU A 384 -8.38 0.22 3.67
CA LEU A 384 -7.94 -0.08 2.31
C LEU A 384 -9.10 0.00 1.31
N TYR A 385 -10.33 -0.32 1.72
CA TYR A 385 -11.53 -0.10 0.90
C TYR A 385 -11.82 1.39 0.70
N GLN A 386 -11.72 2.24 1.73
CA GLN A 386 -11.89 3.70 1.59
C GLN A 386 -10.85 4.31 0.64
N LEU A 387 -9.63 3.75 0.61
CA LEU A 387 -8.57 4.15 -0.30
C LEU A 387 -8.83 3.64 -1.74
N PHE A 388 -9.06 2.33 -1.91
CA PHE A 388 -9.08 1.71 -3.25
C PHE A 388 -10.35 2.07 -4.04
N LYS A 389 -11.49 2.31 -3.36
CA LYS A 389 -12.75 2.75 -4.00
C LYS A 389 -12.66 4.11 -4.71
N GLN A 390 -11.57 4.86 -4.51
CA GLN A 390 -11.30 6.14 -5.18
C GLN A 390 -10.92 5.96 -6.65
N ASP A 391 -10.63 4.73 -7.09
CA ASP A 391 -10.39 4.43 -8.50
C ASP A 391 -11.70 4.41 -9.32
N LYS A 392 -11.71 5.11 -10.47
CA LYS A 392 -12.80 5.02 -11.45
C LYS A 392 -12.94 3.64 -12.10
N GLY A 393 -11.91 2.80 -12.01
CA GLY A 393 -11.90 1.39 -12.38
C GLY A 393 -11.85 0.44 -11.18
N PHE A 394 -12.35 0.85 -10.02
CA PHE A 394 -12.48 -0.02 -8.86
C PHE A 394 -13.49 -1.14 -9.14
N ASP A 395 -13.10 -2.39 -8.88
CA ASP A 395 -13.96 -3.57 -8.93
C ASP A 395 -14.01 -4.18 -7.52
N ARG A 396 -15.22 -4.28 -6.96
CA ARG A 396 -15.43 -4.75 -5.59
C ARG A 396 -15.02 -6.21 -5.41
N HIS A 397 -15.24 -7.07 -6.40
CA HIS A 397 -14.93 -8.49 -6.33
C HIS A 397 -13.43 -8.75 -6.47
N LEU A 398 -12.71 -7.99 -7.30
CA LEU A 398 -11.24 -8.01 -7.31
C LEU A 398 -10.67 -7.49 -5.99
N PHE A 399 -11.26 -6.45 -5.39
CA PHE A 399 -10.86 -5.95 -4.07
C PHE A 399 -11.09 -6.99 -2.96
N ASP A 400 -12.27 -7.60 -2.88
CA ASP A 400 -12.57 -8.64 -1.88
C ASP A 400 -11.55 -9.79 -1.97
N ARG A 401 -11.11 -10.13 -3.19
CA ARG A 401 -10.03 -11.10 -3.45
C ARG A 401 -8.64 -10.64 -3.04
N GLN A 402 -8.27 -9.37 -3.25
CA GLN A 402 -7.02 -8.79 -2.71
C GLN A 402 -6.98 -8.93 -1.18
N MET A 403 -8.09 -8.60 -0.51
CA MET A 403 -8.20 -8.74 0.95
C MET A 403 -8.17 -10.20 1.39
N SER A 404 -8.66 -11.14 0.58
CA SER A 404 -8.55 -12.58 0.87
C SER A 404 -7.15 -13.16 0.72
N VAL A 405 -6.31 -12.60 -0.16
CA VAL A 405 -4.86 -12.88 -0.17
C VAL A 405 -4.20 -12.26 1.06
N MET A 406 -4.49 -10.99 1.38
CA MET A 406 -3.93 -10.30 2.54
C MET A 406 -4.25 -11.01 3.87
N ARG A 407 -5.49 -11.48 4.07
CA ARG A 407 -5.87 -12.29 5.24
C ARG A 407 -5.10 -13.61 5.33
N GLY A 408 -4.83 -14.26 4.20
CA GLY A 408 -4.00 -15.49 4.16
C GLY A 408 -2.53 -15.22 4.52
N GLN A 409 -1.99 -14.07 4.11
CA GLN A 409 -0.67 -13.63 4.54
C GLN A 409 -0.64 -13.29 6.03
N ILE A 410 -1.65 -12.59 6.55
CA ILE A 410 -1.78 -12.29 7.98
C ILE A 410 -1.86 -13.58 8.80
N LEU A 411 -2.63 -14.58 8.38
CA LEU A 411 -2.72 -15.89 9.05
C LEU A 411 -1.37 -16.61 9.14
N ASN A 412 -0.65 -16.72 8.02
CA ASN A 412 0.69 -17.33 7.99
C ASN A 412 1.68 -16.56 8.88
N LEU A 413 1.67 -15.22 8.82
CA LEU A 413 2.54 -14.37 9.63
C LEU A 413 2.21 -14.48 11.13
N GLN A 414 0.94 -14.47 11.51
CA GLN A 414 0.49 -14.64 12.89
C GLN A 414 1.00 -15.97 13.47
N GLN A 415 0.92 -17.06 12.69
CA GLN A 415 1.46 -18.36 13.11
C GLN A 415 3.00 -18.35 13.20
N ALA A 416 3.69 -17.75 12.23
CA ALA A 416 5.15 -17.64 12.27
C ALA A 416 5.68 -16.81 13.45
N LEU A 417 4.98 -15.74 13.83
CA LEU A 417 5.28 -14.92 15.00
C LEU A 417 5.00 -15.67 16.31
N LYS A 418 3.94 -16.49 16.39
CA LYS A 418 3.71 -17.39 17.54
C LYS A 418 4.86 -18.39 17.68
N ASP A 419 5.16 -19.11 16.61
CA ASP A 419 6.18 -20.17 16.52
C ASP A 419 7.64 -19.67 16.63
N ALA A 420 7.87 -18.36 16.73
CA ALA A 420 9.20 -17.73 16.69
C ALA A 420 10.04 -18.17 15.45
N LYS A 421 9.40 -18.27 14.29
CA LYS A 421 10.05 -18.60 13.02
C LYS A 421 10.90 -17.42 12.49
N SER A 422 11.81 -17.74 11.57
CA SER A 422 12.56 -16.76 10.78
C SER A 422 11.79 -16.29 9.53
N PRO A 423 12.14 -15.14 8.94
CA PRO A 423 11.61 -14.70 7.64
C PRO A 423 11.73 -15.75 6.51
N VAL A 424 12.82 -16.53 6.46
CA VAL A 424 12.98 -17.65 5.52
C VAL A 424 11.92 -18.73 5.75
N GLN A 425 11.70 -19.13 7.00
CA GLN A 425 10.69 -20.14 7.33
C GLN A 425 9.26 -19.63 7.07
N LEU A 426 9.00 -18.32 7.23
CA LEU A 426 7.73 -17.69 6.88
C LEU A 426 7.45 -17.77 5.37
N VAL A 427 8.42 -17.44 4.51
CA VAL A 427 8.21 -17.50 3.04
C VAL A 427 8.17 -18.93 2.48
N GLN A 428 8.58 -19.92 3.28
CA GLN A 428 8.41 -21.35 3.00
C GLN A 428 7.02 -21.90 3.38
N MET A 429 6.19 -21.14 4.11
CA MET A 429 4.85 -21.60 4.49
C MET A 429 3.91 -21.68 3.26
N PRO A 430 3.04 -22.72 3.17
CA PRO A 430 2.09 -22.86 2.08
C PRO A 430 1.21 -21.63 1.90
N ALA A 431 0.99 -21.21 0.65
CA ALA A 431 0.21 -20.02 0.35
C ALA A 431 -1.29 -20.25 0.63
N VAL A 432 -1.85 -19.49 1.59
CA VAL A 432 -3.26 -19.55 1.99
C VAL A 432 -4.04 -18.37 1.40
N ILE A 433 -5.32 -18.59 1.11
CA ILE A 433 -6.33 -17.57 0.82
C ILE A 433 -7.46 -17.73 1.84
N VAL A 434 -7.97 -16.63 2.40
CA VAL A 434 -9.02 -16.63 3.42
C VAL A 434 -10.22 -15.81 2.94
N GLU A 435 -11.26 -16.51 2.49
CA GLU A 435 -12.46 -15.94 1.87
C GLU A 435 -13.56 -15.69 2.93
N LYS A 436 -14.26 -14.55 2.83
CA LYS A 436 -15.51 -14.35 3.60
C LYS A 436 -16.60 -15.16 2.93
N ALA A 437 -17.22 -16.09 3.65
CA ALA A 437 -18.41 -16.77 3.18
C ALA A 437 -19.54 -15.74 3.02
N LYS A 438 -20.23 -15.79 1.89
CA LYS A 438 -21.48 -15.02 1.73
C LYS A 438 -22.58 -15.78 2.44
N GLY A 439 -23.08 -15.24 3.55
CA GLY A 439 -24.31 -15.75 4.18
C GLY A 439 -25.45 -15.74 3.16
N ASN A 440 -26.08 -16.90 2.95
CA ASN A 440 -27.26 -17.00 2.10
C ASN A 440 -28.38 -16.11 2.66
N GLY A 441 -29.15 -15.48 1.78
CA GLY A 441 -29.97 -14.30 2.10
C GLY A 441 -31.12 -14.53 3.10
N ALA A 442 -30.81 -14.42 4.39
CA ALA A 442 -31.80 -14.23 5.47
C ALA A 442 -31.98 -12.72 5.76
N PRO A 443 -33.17 -12.27 6.21
CA PRO A 443 -33.42 -10.87 6.51
C PRO A 443 -32.59 -10.37 7.71
N ARG A 444 -32.21 -9.08 7.68
CA ARG A 444 -31.33 -8.46 8.68
C ARG A 444 -31.98 -8.36 10.06
N LEU A 445 -31.62 -9.24 11.00
CA LEU A 445 -31.75 -9.04 12.44
C LEU A 445 -30.64 -9.81 13.18
N PHE A 446 -29.69 -9.07 13.76
CA PHE A 446 -28.71 -9.50 14.78
C PHE A 446 -27.95 -10.85 14.60
N SER A 447 -26.92 -10.88 13.74
CA SER A 447 -25.58 -11.38 14.09
C SER A 447 -24.58 -11.19 12.92
N PHE A 448 -23.47 -10.49 13.16
CA PHE A 448 -22.35 -10.37 12.20
C PHE A 448 -21.28 -11.45 12.46
N SER A 449 -21.66 -12.72 12.30
CA SER A 449 -20.70 -13.82 12.23
C SER A 449 -20.19 -13.95 10.79
N ASP A 450 -19.22 -13.12 10.41
CA ASP A 450 -18.49 -13.26 9.16
C ASP A 450 -17.74 -14.61 9.16
N THR A 451 -18.34 -15.63 8.56
CA THR A 451 -17.76 -16.97 8.53
C THR A 451 -16.62 -16.98 7.52
N PHE A 452 -15.40 -17.31 7.94
CA PHE A 452 -14.24 -17.35 7.05
C PHE A 452 -13.92 -18.77 6.60
N THR A 453 -13.63 -18.95 5.31
CA THR A 453 -13.16 -20.23 4.74
C THR A 453 -11.69 -20.12 4.36
N GLN A 454 -10.89 -21.11 4.72
CA GLN A 454 -9.47 -21.18 4.39
C GLN A 454 -9.24 -22.08 3.17
N ARG A 455 -8.37 -21.66 2.25
CA ARG A 455 -8.02 -22.44 1.06
C ARG A 455 -6.52 -22.39 0.78
N PHE A 456 -5.87 -23.55 0.77
CA PHE A 456 -4.47 -23.70 0.40
C PHE A 456 -4.30 -23.74 -1.12
N GLN A 457 -3.31 -23.03 -1.66
CA GLN A 457 -2.96 -23.10 -3.08
C GLN A 457 -2.06 -24.32 -3.35
N ASN A 458 -2.65 -25.51 -3.30
CA ASN A 458 -1.96 -26.77 -3.62
C ASN A 458 -1.68 -26.90 -5.13
N LYS A 459 -0.64 -26.22 -5.60
CA LYS A 459 0.06 -26.49 -6.86
C LYS A 459 1.56 -26.46 -6.58
N SER A 460 2.18 -27.63 -6.57
CA SER A 460 3.63 -27.77 -6.46
C SER A 460 4.33 -26.90 -7.51
N PRO A 461 5.43 -26.21 -7.16
CA PRO A 461 6.27 -25.59 -8.17
C PRO A 461 6.89 -26.69 -9.03
N PHE A 462 6.97 -26.47 -10.35
CA PHE A 462 7.69 -27.37 -11.27
C PHE A 462 9.19 -27.48 -10.95
N PHE A 463 9.70 -26.57 -10.13
CA PHE A 463 11.00 -26.69 -9.46
C PHE A 463 10.77 -26.77 -7.95
N SER A 464 10.69 -27.98 -7.42
CA SER A 464 10.96 -28.26 -6.02
C SER A 464 12.45 -28.06 -5.77
N TRP A 465 12.82 -27.11 -4.92
CA TRP A 465 14.21 -26.91 -4.51
C TRP A 465 14.57 -27.93 -3.43
N CYS A 466 15.65 -28.66 -3.66
CA CYS A 466 16.33 -29.49 -2.67
C CYS A 466 17.50 -28.70 -2.05
#